data_AF-A0A6S8TIX5-F1
#
_entry.id   AF-A0A6S8TIX5-F1
#
_cell.length_a   1.000
_cell.length_b   1.000
_cell.length_c   1.000
_cell.angle_alpha   90.00
_cell.angle_beta   90.00
_cell.angle_gamma   90.00
#
_symmetry.space_group_name_H-M   'P 1'
#
loop_
_entity.id
_entity.type
_entity.pdbx_description
1 polymer ?
#
loop_
_entity_poly.entity_id
_entity_poly.type
_entity_poly.pdbx_seq_one_letter_code
_entity_poly.pdbx_strand_id
1 'polypeptide(L)'
;MRDIFVVLNFALSLWFLLTVNLSKQIEQVGSKLRKDNFVAEKGIQLVAHSPLKRARQTAEGMLGCVTSRPSVTLEEDISSAGKRAATVNRIVELPALAERTPIEILPINHDAYTSRIAGFEKWLREQPEDVIAIVGHSQYFKNMLGLSFKFGNCDVWEVRFDPSISICQRSVRTDVITMERKEKLAKIKEKFERSRKSPISFDESSCGSEASNFDDLDLPRGWSNLTKLYGYNKTDDR
;
A
#
# COMPACT_ATOMS: atom_id res chain seq x y z
N MET A 1 -9.61 12.41 15.36
CA MET A 1 -8.67 11.97 14.32
C MET A 1 -8.47 10.47 14.49
N ARG A 2 -8.41 9.72 13.39
CA ARG A 2 -8.13 8.28 13.41
C ARG A 2 -6.69 8.02 13.00
N ASP A 3 -6.06 7.07 13.64
CA ASP A 3 -4.73 6.61 13.27
C ASP A 3 -4.90 5.39 12.34
N ILE A 4 -4.45 5.54 11.09
CA ILE A 4 -4.57 4.51 10.07
C ILE A 4 -3.18 3.95 9.78
N PHE A 5 -3.03 2.64 9.97
CA PHE A 5 -1.82 1.92 9.59
C PHE A 5 -2.02 1.31 8.22
N VAL A 6 -1.23 1.77 7.26
CA VAL A 6 -1.25 1.22 5.90
C VAL A 6 -0.10 0.22 5.79
N VAL A 7 -0.45 -1.06 5.78
CA VAL A 7 0.50 -2.16 5.55
C VAL A 7 0.47 -2.51 4.07
N LEU A 8 1.61 -2.40 3.41
CA LEU A 8 1.65 -2.35 1.96
C LEU A 8 2.29 -3.60 1.38
N ASN A 9 1.58 -4.22 0.45
CA ASN A 9 2.12 -5.29 -0.38
C ASN A 9 2.43 -4.74 -1.79
N PHE A 10 3.53 -5.20 -2.39
CA PHE A 10 3.74 -5.14 -3.84
C PHE A 10 4.55 -6.40 -4.25
N ALA A 11 4.29 -7.08 -5.38
CA ALA A 11 4.82 -6.70 -6.69
C ALA A 11 4.00 -7.27 -7.86
N LEU A 12 3.82 -6.44 -8.89
CA LEU A 12 3.31 -6.79 -10.22
C LEU A 12 4.48 -6.95 -11.21
N SER A 13 4.85 -8.19 -11.54
CA SER A 13 5.16 -8.71 -12.89
C SER A 13 6.03 -9.99 -12.82
N LEU A 14 5.52 -11.10 -13.34
CA LEU A 14 6.03 -12.50 -13.33
C LEU A 14 5.68 -13.34 -12.08
N TRP A 15 4.57 -14.07 -12.21
CA TRP A 15 3.86 -14.83 -11.18
C TRP A 15 4.63 -15.96 -10.48
N PHE A 16 5.78 -16.41 -10.99
CA PHE A 16 6.42 -17.63 -10.48
C PHE A 16 7.74 -17.40 -9.72
N LEU A 17 8.48 -16.32 -10.01
CA LEU A 17 9.74 -15.98 -9.33
C LEU A 17 9.55 -15.00 -8.16
N LEU A 18 8.41 -14.29 -8.12
CA LEU A 18 8.12 -13.30 -7.08
C LEU A 18 7.60 -13.91 -5.77
N THR A 19 7.04 -15.11 -5.79
CA THR A 19 6.44 -15.77 -4.61
C THR A 19 7.48 -16.11 -3.55
N VAL A 20 8.67 -16.59 -3.94
CA VAL A 20 9.73 -16.96 -2.99
C VAL A 20 10.27 -15.73 -2.25
N ASN A 21 10.48 -14.62 -2.96
CA ASN A 21 10.98 -13.40 -2.35
C ASN A 21 9.94 -12.72 -1.45
N LEU A 22 8.67 -12.76 -1.83
CA LEU A 22 7.60 -12.19 -1.01
C LEU A 22 7.46 -12.91 0.34
N SER A 23 7.52 -14.25 0.37
CA SER A 23 7.45 -14.99 1.64
C SER A 23 8.59 -14.63 2.60
N LYS A 24 9.82 -14.45 2.09
CA LYS A 24 10.96 -13.99 2.89
C LYS A 24 10.75 -12.57 3.45
N GLN A 25 10.23 -11.67 2.61
CA GLN A 25 9.93 -10.29 3.02
C GLN A 25 8.84 -10.26 4.10
N ILE A 26 7.76 -11.03 3.92
CA ILE A 26 6.69 -11.19 4.90
C ILE A 26 7.24 -11.75 6.20
N GLU A 27 8.11 -12.77 6.15
CA GLU A 27 8.64 -13.39 7.36
C GLU A 27 9.61 -12.48 8.11
N GLN A 28 10.48 -11.75 7.41
CA GLN A 28 11.41 -10.79 8.04
C GLN A 28 10.63 -9.65 8.70
N VAL A 29 9.72 -9.00 7.98
CA VAL A 29 8.96 -7.87 8.55
C VAL A 29 7.96 -8.38 9.58
N GLY A 30 7.28 -9.49 9.33
CA GLY A 30 6.36 -10.11 10.28
C GLY A 30 7.04 -10.53 11.59
N SER A 31 8.28 -11.02 11.54
CA SER A 31 9.06 -11.31 12.74
C SER A 31 9.40 -10.05 13.54
N LYS A 32 9.75 -8.95 12.87
CA LYS A 32 9.95 -7.64 13.52
C LYS A 32 8.66 -7.17 14.21
N LEU A 33 7.54 -7.18 13.50
CA LEU A 33 6.23 -6.78 14.04
C LEU A 33 5.78 -7.65 15.23
N ARG A 34 6.02 -8.96 15.18
CA ARG A 34 5.72 -9.88 16.31
C ARG A 34 6.60 -9.60 17.52
N LYS A 35 7.90 -9.38 17.30
CA LYS A 35 8.85 -9.04 18.37
C LYS A 35 8.45 -7.75 19.09
N ASP A 36 7.97 -6.78 18.33
CA ASP A 36 7.56 -5.48 18.85
C ASP A 36 6.09 -5.47 19.32
N ASN A 37 5.42 -6.63 19.34
CA ASN A 37 4.01 -6.78 19.71
C ASN A 37 3.10 -5.77 19.00
N PHE A 38 3.42 -5.44 17.75
CA PHE A 38 2.94 -4.26 17.03
C PHE A 38 1.40 -4.14 17.04
N VAL A 39 0.69 -5.25 16.83
CA VAL A 39 -0.78 -5.25 16.77
C VAL A 39 -1.42 -4.83 18.09
N ALA A 40 -0.86 -5.27 19.21
CA ALA A 40 -1.35 -4.90 20.53
C ALA A 40 -0.83 -3.51 20.96
N GLU A 41 0.45 -3.22 20.74
CA GLU A 41 1.07 -1.93 21.09
C GLU A 41 0.45 -0.74 20.36
N LYS A 42 0.14 -0.89 19.06
CA LYS A 42 -0.58 0.14 18.30
C LYS A 42 -2.08 0.11 18.56
N GLY A 43 -2.61 -0.87 19.30
CA GLY A 43 -4.04 -1.01 19.58
C GLY A 43 -4.88 -1.21 18.32
N ILE A 44 -4.42 -2.00 17.34
CA ILE A 44 -5.16 -2.23 16.10
C ILE A 44 -6.47 -2.96 16.38
N GLN A 45 -7.59 -2.33 16.04
CA GLN A 45 -8.95 -2.84 16.31
C GLN A 45 -9.57 -3.52 15.08
N LEU A 46 -9.22 -3.04 13.88
CA LEU A 46 -9.75 -3.53 12.60
C LEU A 46 -8.61 -3.80 11.62
N VAL A 47 -8.65 -4.95 10.95
CA VAL A 47 -7.79 -5.25 9.80
C VAL A 47 -8.65 -5.34 8.54
N ALA A 48 -8.43 -4.43 7.59
CA ALA A 48 -9.04 -4.46 6.27
C ALA A 48 -8.01 -4.93 5.24
N HIS A 49 -8.34 -5.88 4.37
CA HIS A 49 -7.40 -6.32 3.34
C HIS A 49 -8.04 -6.53 1.97
N SER A 50 -7.20 -6.46 0.94
CA SER A 50 -7.59 -6.80 -0.44
C SER A 50 -7.93 -8.29 -0.57
N PRO A 51 -8.87 -8.66 -1.46
CA PRO A 51 -9.21 -10.07 -1.73
C PRO A 51 -8.13 -10.84 -2.49
N LEU A 52 -7.07 -10.19 -2.95
CA LEU A 52 -6.04 -10.84 -3.76
C LEU A 52 -5.11 -11.68 -2.86
N LYS A 53 -4.78 -12.90 -3.31
CA LYS A 53 -4.01 -13.91 -2.55
C LYS A 53 -2.78 -13.34 -1.84
N ARG A 54 -1.97 -12.53 -2.53
CA ARG A 54 -0.78 -11.91 -1.94
C ARG A 54 -1.10 -11.00 -0.75
N ALA A 55 -2.17 -10.20 -0.82
CA ALA A 55 -2.54 -9.30 0.26
C ALA A 55 -3.07 -10.07 1.46
N ARG A 56 -3.80 -11.17 1.22
CA ARG A 56 -4.21 -12.12 2.26
C ARG A 56 -3.01 -12.73 2.98
N GLN A 57 -2.04 -13.25 2.22
CA GLN A 57 -0.79 -13.80 2.77
C GLN A 57 0.01 -12.76 3.56
N THR A 58 0.05 -11.50 3.10
CA THR A 58 0.69 -10.41 3.84
C THR A 58 -0.03 -10.09 5.14
N ALA A 59 -1.36 -9.98 5.09
CA ALA A 59 -2.17 -9.73 6.28
C ALA A 59 -1.98 -10.84 7.32
N GLU A 60 -2.00 -12.09 6.88
CA GLU A 60 -1.78 -13.25 7.74
C GLU A 60 -0.35 -13.28 8.31
N GLY A 61 0.68 -13.16 7.46
CA GLY A 61 2.07 -13.31 7.88
C GLY A 61 2.61 -12.13 8.69
N MET A 62 2.16 -10.91 8.41
CA MET A 62 2.62 -9.70 9.10
C MET A 62 1.78 -9.35 10.33
N LEU A 63 0.45 -9.53 10.26
CA LEU A 63 -0.48 -9.11 11.31
C LEU A 63 -1.17 -10.27 12.03
N GLY A 64 -1.00 -11.51 11.56
CA GLY A 64 -1.74 -12.66 12.10
C GLY A 64 -3.23 -12.60 11.82
N CYS A 65 -3.66 -11.87 10.79
CA CYS A 65 -5.06 -11.56 10.52
C CYS A 65 -5.43 -11.79 9.06
N VAL A 66 -6.46 -12.60 8.79
CA VAL A 66 -7.03 -12.81 7.45
C VAL A 66 -8.47 -13.33 7.56
N THR A 67 -9.38 -12.93 6.67
CA THR A 67 -10.76 -13.44 6.64
C THR A 67 -10.81 -14.92 6.22
N SER A 68 -11.78 -15.68 6.74
CA SER A 68 -12.05 -17.02 6.24
C SER A 68 -12.75 -16.99 4.87
N ARG A 69 -12.50 -18.01 4.05
CA ARG A 69 -13.12 -18.23 2.75
C ARG A 69 -13.59 -19.68 2.64
N PRO A 70 -14.82 -19.99 3.08
CA PRO A 70 -15.30 -21.37 3.13
C PRO A 70 -15.45 -22.02 1.74
N SER A 71 -15.46 -21.22 0.68
CA SER A 71 -15.59 -21.68 -0.70
C SER A 71 -14.26 -22.06 -1.38
N VAL A 72 -13.12 -21.89 -0.71
CA VAL A 72 -11.78 -22.14 -1.27
C VAL A 72 -11.12 -23.22 -0.42
N THR A 73 -10.59 -24.27 -1.05
CA THR A 73 -9.99 -25.37 -0.28
C THR A 73 -8.63 -24.95 0.30
N LEU A 74 -8.16 -25.67 1.33
CA LEU A 74 -6.85 -25.38 1.96
C LEU A 74 -5.69 -25.61 0.99
N GLU A 75 -5.86 -26.54 0.04
CA GLU A 75 -4.87 -26.82 -1.00
C GLU A 75 -4.72 -25.65 -1.98
N GLU A 76 -5.80 -24.90 -2.24
CA GLU A 76 -5.80 -23.73 -3.12
C GLU A 76 -5.23 -22.50 -2.43
N ASP A 77 -5.59 -22.30 -1.16
CA ASP A 77 -5.19 -21.15 -0.36
C ASP A 77 -5.10 -21.53 1.12
N ILE A 78 -3.87 -21.66 1.64
CA ILE A 78 -3.59 -21.94 3.06
C ILE A 78 -4.23 -20.88 3.98
N SER A 79 -4.43 -19.65 3.47
CA SER A 79 -5.07 -18.57 4.23
C SER A 79 -6.60 -18.66 4.29
N SER A 80 -7.22 -19.66 3.66
CA SER A 80 -8.70 -19.78 3.57
C SER A 80 -9.38 -20.08 4.90
N ALA A 81 -8.68 -20.70 5.86
CA ALA A 81 -9.21 -20.98 7.19
C ALA A 81 -9.60 -19.70 7.96
N GLY A 82 -9.00 -18.56 7.61
CA GLY A 82 -9.11 -17.35 8.40
C GLY A 82 -8.24 -17.40 9.66
N LYS A 83 -7.80 -16.23 10.11
CA LYS A 83 -6.99 -16.07 11.32
C LYS A 83 -7.27 -14.71 11.90
N ARG A 84 -7.32 -14.58 13.24
CA ARG A 84 -7.51 -13.30 13.91
C ARG A 84 -6.60 -13.20 15.12
N ALA A 85 -5.80 -12.13 15.18
CA ALA A 85 -5.03 -11.79 16.36
C ALA A 85 -5.97 -11.46 17.54
N ALA A 86 -5.56 -11.79 18.77
CA ALA A 86 -6.42 -11.67 19.94
C ALA A 86 -6.94 -10.25 20.22
N THR A 87 -6.15 -9.23 19.87
CA THR A 87 -6.49 -7.81 20.09
C THR A 87 -7.32 -7.18 18.97
N VAL A 88 -7.50 -7.89 17.83
CA VAL A 88 -8.25 -7.38 16.68
C VAL A 88 -9.71 -7.81 16.80
N ASN A 89 -10.62 -6.84 16.86
CA ASN A 89 -12.05 -7.09 16.98
C ASN A 89 -12.62 -7.67 15.69
N ARG A 90 -12.24 -7.08 14.57
CA ARG A 90 -12.85 -7.32 13.27
C ARG A 90 -11.83 -7.40 12.15
N ILE A 91 -12.09 -8.29 11.20
CA ILE A 91 -11.30 -8.43 9.97
C ILE A 91 -12.26 -8.38 8.80
N VAL A 92 -11.96 -7.57 7.80
CA VAL A 92 -12.80 -7.39 6.62
C VAL A 92 -11.99 -7.54 5.35
N GLU A 93 -12.59 -8.20 4.36
CA GLU A 93 -12.06 -8.24 3.01
C GLU A 93 -12.79 -7.20 2.16
N LEU A 94 -12.04 -6.32 1.51
CA LEU A 94 -12.59 -5.19 0.76
C LEU A 94 -12.20 -5.28 -0.72
N PRO A 95 -13.15 -5.51 -1.64
CA PRO A 95 -12.90 -5.46 -3.07
C PRO A 95 -12.34 -4.11 -3.53
N ALA A 96 -12.69 -3.03 -2.82
CA ALA A 96 -12.18 -1.70 -3.10
C ALA A 96 -10.65 -1.61 -3.05
N LEU A 97 -9.98 -2.47 -2.26
CA LEU A 97 -8.52 -2.52 -2.12
C LEU A 97 -7.83 -3.41 -3.17
N ALA A 98 -8.53 -3.95 -4.17
CA ALA A 98 -7.90 -4.70 -5.25
C ALA A 98 -6.92 -3.84 -6.07
N GLU A 99 -6.02 -4.46 -6.82
CA GLU A 99 -5.19 -3.73 -7.78
C GLU A 99 -6.03 -2.99 -8.81
N ARG A 100 -5.41 -1.98 -9.44
CA ARG A 100 -6.01 -1.36 -10.62
C ARG A 100 -5.99 -2.36 -11.78
N THR A 101 -7.16 -2.60 -12.34
CA THR A 101 -7.33 -3.47 -13.51
C THR A 101 -6.90 -2.73 -14.79
N PRO A 102 -6.50 -3.45 -15.86
CA PRO A 102 -6.19 -2.83 -17.15
C PRO A 102 -7.35 -1.98 -17.70
N ILE A 103 -8.60 -2.40 -17.46
CA ILE A 103 -9.80 -1.70 -17.91
C ILE A 103 -9.92 -0.32 -17.23
N GLU A 104 -9.57 -0.23 -15.94
CA GLU A 104 -9.53 1.03 -15.17
C GLU A 104 -8.42 2.00 -15.60
N ILE A 105 -7.48 1.57 -16.44
CA ILE A 105 -6.43 2.44 -17.01
C ILE A 105 -6.97 3.20 -18.22
N LEU A 106 -8.00 2.68 -18.89
CA LEU A 106 -8.59 3.33 -20.05
C LEU A 106 -9.30 4.63 -19.64
N PRO A 107 -9.14 5.73 -20.40
CA PRO A 107 -9.76 7.02 -20.07
C PRO A 107 -11.28 6.94 -19.85
N ILE A 108 -11.95 6.04 -20.56
CA ILE A 108 -13.40 5.82 -20.51
C ILE A 108 -13.84 5.30 -19.13
N ASN A 109 -12.97 4.54 -18.44
CA ASN A 109 -13.26 3.89 -17.16
C ASN A 109 -12.43 4.45 -16.01
N HIS A 110 -11.75 5.59 -16.21
CA HIS A 110 -11.00 6.25 -15.14
C HIS A 110 -11.90 6.59 -13.94
N ASP A 111 -13.18 6.88 -14.21
CA ASP A 111 -14.17 7.18 -13.18
C ASP A 111 -14.44 5.97 -12.27
N ALA A 112 -14.34 4.73 -12.76
CA ALA A 112 -14.54 3.55 -11.93
C ALA A 112 -13.48 3.45 -10.82
N TYR A 113 -12.21 3.67 -11.17
CA TYR A 113 -11.12 3.63 -10.21
C TYR A 113 -11.18 4.75 -9.18
N THR A 114 -11.48 5.98 -9.61
CA THR A 114 -11.64 7.11 -8.70
C THR A 114 -12.87 6.95 -7.80
N SER A 115 -13.95 6.36 -8.32
CA SER A 115 -15.14 6.03 -7.54
C SER A 115 -14.83 4.97 -6.48
N ARG A 116 -13.98 4.00 -6.80
CA ARG A 116 -13.53 2.96 -5.88
C ARG A 116 -12.69 3.52 -4.73
N ILE A 117 -11.81 4.49 -5.00
CA ILE A 117 -11.08 5.22 -3.95
C ILE A 117 -12.05 6.04 -3.09
N ALA A 118 -12.95 6.80 -3.71
CA ALA A 118 -13.93 7.61 -2.97
C ALA A 118 -14.86 6.75 -2.09
N GLY A 119 -15.28 5.58 -2.60
CA GLY A 119 -16.09 4.61 -1.87
C GLY A 119 -15.33 4.00 -0.69
N PHE A 120 -14.03 3.74 -0.86
CA PHE A 120 -13.18 3.27 0.23
C PHE A 120 -12.98 4.33 1.32
N GLU A 121 -12.71 5.58 0.96
CA GLU A 121 -12.58 6.66 1.96
C GLU A 121 -13.91 6.94 2.67
N LYS A 122 -15.04 6.79 1.96
CA LYS A 122 -16.38 6.84 2.57
C LYS A 122 -16.56 5.69 3.58
N TRP A 123 -16.23 4.47 3.17
CA TRP A 123 -16.26 3.30 4.06
C TRP A 123 -15.40 3.55 5.30
N LEU A 124 -14.18 4.10 5.15
CA LEU A 124 -13.31 4.43 6.29
C LEU A 124 -13.97 5.39 7.29
N ARG A 125 -14.71 6.40 6.83
CA ARG A 125 -15.43 7.34 7.70
C ARG A 125 -16.50 6.66 8.54
N GLU A 126 -17.17 5.66 7.97
CA GLU A 126 -18.26 4.92 8.61
C GLU A 126 -17.77 3.90 9.66
N GLN A 127 -16.46 3.61 9.74
CA GLN A 127 -15.95 2.63 10.69
C GLN A 127 -15.91 3.19 12.13
N PRO A 128 -16.38 2.44 13.14
CA PRO A 128 -16.32 2.87 14.54
C PRO A 128 -14.91 2.77 15.14
N GLU A 129 -14.00 2.00 14.54
CA GLU A 129 -12.65 1.80 15.04
C GLU A 129 -11.75 3.02 14.81
N ASP A 130 -10.94 3.36 15.82
CA ASP A 130 -9.99 4.48 15.77
C ASP A 130 -8.67 4.09 15.12
N VAL A 131 -8.28 2.83 15.29
CA VAL A 131 -7.03 2.28 14.78
C VAL A 131 -7.29 1.12 13.81
N ILE A 132 -7.01 1.38 12.54
CA ILE A 132 -7.31 0.46 11.43
C ILE A 132 -6.02 0.11 10.70
N ALA A 133 -5.73 -1.18 10.55
CA ALA A 133 -4.69 -1.66 9.67
C ALA A 133 -5.27 -2.03 8.30
N ILE A 134 -4.63 -1.57 7.23
CA ILE A 134 -5.13 -1.71 5.86
C ILE A 134 -4.06 -2.39 5.01
N VAL A 135 -4.38 -3.56 4.45
CA VAL A 135 -3.47 -4.36 3.62
C VAL A 135 -3.90 -4.34 2.16
N GLY A 136 -3.11 -3.70 1.31
CA GLY A 136 -3.42 -3.57 -0.13
C GLY A 136 -2.17 -3.40 -0.98
N HIS A 137 -2.30 -2.66 -2.08
CA HIS A 137 -1.26 -2.58 -3.11
C HIS A 137 -0.67 -1.19 -3.21
N SER A 138 0.66 -1.07 -3.30
CA SER A 138 1.34 0.23 -3.28
C SER A 138 0.82 1.23 -4.33
N GLN A 139 0.47 0.76 -5.53
CA GLN A 139 -0.10 1.61 -6.58
C GLN A 139 -1.47 2.17 -6.19
N TYR A 140 -2.28 1.41 -5.46
CA TYR A 140 -3.58 1.86 -4.98
C TYR A 140 -3.42 3.03 -4.02
N PHE A 141 -2.57 2.85 -3.00
CA PHE A 141 -2.34 3.89 -1.99
C PHE A 141 -1.56 5.07 -2.51
N LYS A 142 -0.63 4.89 -3.45
CA LYS A 142 0.03 5.99 -4.17
C LYS A 142 -1.01 6.95 -4.75
N ASN A 143 -1.98 6.41 -5.46
CA ASN A 143 -3.02 7.20 -6.12
C ASN A 143 -4.01 7.78 -5.11
N MET A 144 -4.41 7.01 -4.10
CA MET A 144 -5.30 7.45 -3.03
C MET A 144 -4.70 8.58 -2.18
N LEU A 145 -3.39 8.57 -1.92
CA LEU A 145 -2.70 9.57 -1.11
C LEU A 145 -2.06 10.68 -1.95
N GLY A 146 -2.22 10.66 -3.28
CA GLY A 146 -1.64 11.69 -4.16
C GLY A 146 -0.10 11.69 -4.19
N LEU A 147 0.54 10.55 -3.94
CA LEU A 147 2.00 10.46 -3.78
C LEU A 147 2.74 10.28 -5.10
N SER A 148 3.92 10.89 -5.21
CA SER A 148 4.79 10.76 -6.40
C SER A 148 5.55 9.43 -6.45
N PHE A 149 5.75 8.79 -5.30
CA PHE A 149 6.50 7.55 -5.15
C PHE A 149 5.60 6.35 -4.89
N LYS A 150 6.15 5.15 -5.12
CA LYS A 150 5.53 3.89 -4.73
C LYS A 150 6.15 3.42 -3.43
N PHE A 151 5.34 2.79 -2.61
CA PHE A 151 5.80 2.12 -1.41
C PHE A 151 6.53 0.82 -1.74
N GLY A 152 7.49 0.46 -0.89
CA GLY A 152 8.22 -0.80 -0.98
C GLY A 152 7.33 -2.00 -0.61
N ASN A 153 7.77 -3.19 -0.99
CA ASN A 153 7.09 -4.43 -0.62
C ASN A 153 7.19 -4.64 0.90
N CYS A 154 6.08 -5.05 1.52
CA CYS A 154 5.99 -5.30 2.96
C CYS A 154 6.38 -4.08 3.83
N ASP A 155 6.33 -2.87 3.26
CA ASP A 155 6.51 -1.67 4.05
C ASP A 155 5.28 -1.45 4.94
N VAL A 156 5.50 -0.95 6.15
CA VAL A 156 4.45 -0.54 7.07
C VAL A 156 4.55 0.97 7.25
N TRP A 157 3.46 1.65 6.94
CA TRP A 157 3.33 3.10 7.05
C TRP A 157 2.21 3.44 8.03
N GLU A 158 2.38 4.56 8.72
CA GLU A 158 1.38 5.19 9.57
C GLU A 158 0.93 6.47 8.88
N VAL A 159 -0.38 6.73 8.89
CA VAL A 159 -0.98 7.94 8.33
C VAL A 159 -2.20 8.29 9.17
N ARG A 160 -2.44 9.56 9.40
CA ARG A 160 -3.66 10.03 10.09
C ARG A 160 -4.75 10.33 9.09
N PHE A 161 -5.99 10.03 9.49
CA PHE A 161 -7.17 10.33 8.71
C PHE A 161 -8.18 11.11 9.55
N ASP A 162 -8.57 12.27 9.06
CA ASP A 162 -9.63 13.08 9.63
C ASP A 162 -10.97 12.77 8.95
N PRO A 163 -11.88 12.03 9.61
CA PRO A 163 -13.17 11.68 9.02
C PRO A 163 -14.12 12.89 8.91
N SER A 164 -13.82 14.03 9.52
CA SER A 164 -14.66 15.24 9.46
C SER A 164 -14.52 16.00 8.14
N ILE A 165 -13.42 15.79 7.40
CA ILE A 165 -13.17 16.46 6.13
C ILE A 165 -14.04 15.81 5.05
N SER A 166 -14.96 16.61 4.50
CA SER A 166 -15.86 16.16 3.43
C SER A 166 -15.08 15.87 2.14
N ILE A 167 -15.33 14.71 1.54
CA ILE A 167 -14.68 14.29 0.30
C ILE A 167 -15.67 14.43 -0.85
N CYS A 168 -15.27 15.17 -1.88
CA CYS A 168 -15.96 15.18 -3.17
C CYS A 168 -15.28 14.20 -4.13
N GLN A 169 -16.05 13.36 -4.83
CA GLN A 169 -15.52 12.45 -5.86
C GLN A 169 -14.66 13.17 -6.93
N ARG A 170 -14.97 14.44 -7.21
CA ARG A 170 -14.18 15.28 -8.13
C ARG A 170 -12.76 15.56 -7.64
N SER A 171 -12.53 15.65 -6.32
CA SER A 171 -11.19 15.89 -5.78
C SER A 171 -10.30 14.65 -5.96
N VAL A 172 -10.84 13.45 -5.73
CA VAL A 172 -10.14 12.17 -6.01
C VAL A 172 -9.71 12.09 -7.46
N ARG A 173 -10.60 12.42 -8.40
CA ARG A 173 -10.27 12.41 -9.83
C ARG A 173 -9.14 13.38 -10.18
N THR A 174 -9.19 14.59 -9.63
CA THR A 174 -8.19 15.62 -9.90
C THR A 174 -6.80 15.18 -9.44
N ASP A 175 -6.70 14.57 -8.26
CA ASP A 175 -5.43 14.13 -7.71
C ASP A 175 -4.84 12.99 -8.52
N VAL A 176 -5.64 11.97 -8.83
CA VAL A 176 -5.18 10.83 -9.64
C VAL A 176 -4.68 11.29 -11.01
N ILE A 177 -5.44 12.15 -11.71
CA ILE A 177 -5.04 12.68 -13.03
C ILE A 177 -3.77 13.52 -12.91
N THR A 178 -3.67 14.37 -11.89
CA THR A 178 -2.49 15.22 -11.67
C THR A 178 -1.24 14.38 -11.45
N MET A 179 -1.35 13.31 -10.67
CA MET A 179 -0.23 12.41 -10.39
C MET A 179 0.18 11.60 -11.62
N GLU A 180 -0.78 11.08 -12.39
CA GLU A 180 -0.48 10.41 -13.66
C GLU A 180 0.22 11.33 -14.67
N ARG A 181 -0.21 12.60 -14.75
CA ARG A 181 0.44 13.61 -15.60
C ARG A 181 1.86 13.89 -15.14
N LYS A 182 2.09 14.11 -13.84
CA LYS A 182 3.43 14.31 -13.28
C LYS A 182 4.35 13.12 -13.59
N GLU A 183 3.87 11.89 -13.44
CA GLU A 183 4.65 10.68 -13.74
C GLU A 183 5.00 10.55 -15.23
N LYS A 184 4.04 10.85 -16.13
CA LYS A 184 4.29 10.86 -17.58
C LYS A 184 5.33 11.91 -17.96
N LEU A 185 5.22 13.12 -17.41
CA LEU A 185 6.18 14.19 -17.66
C LEU A 185 7.57 13.84 -17.15
N ALA A 186 7.70 13.25 -15.96
CA ALA A 186 8.97 12.79 -15.42
C ALA A 186 9.64 11.74 -16.33
N LYS A 187 8.87 10.76 -16.83
CA LYS A 187 9.37 9.75 -17.78
C LYS A 187 9.81 10.34 -19.12
N ILE A 188 9.09 11.34 -19.63
CA ILE A 188 9.46 12.05 -20.87
C ILE A 188 10.76 12.82 -20.65
N LYS A 189 10.87 13.55 -19.53
CA LYS A 189 12.07 14.32 -19.17
C LYS A 189 13.29 13.41 -19.04
N GLU A 190 13.16 12.29 -18.33
CA GLU A 190 14.23 11.30 -18.17
C GLU A 190 14.69 10.71 -19.51
N LYS A 191 13.75 10.35 -20.39
CA LYS A 191 14.08 9.86 -21.74
C LYS A 191 14.86 10.90 -22.54
N PHE A 192 14.44 12.17 -22.48
CA PHE A 192 15.09 13.26 -23.19
C PHE A 192 16.50 13.55 -22.67
N GLU A 193 16.71 13.51 -21.35
CA GLU A 193 18.03 13.65 -20.73
C GLU A 193 18.97 12.52 -21.11
N ARG A 194 18.48 11.27 -21.15
CA ARG A 194 19.27 10.12 -21.63
C ARG A 194 19.64 10.26 -23.10
N SER A 195 18.73 10.75 -23.95
CA SER A 195 19.02 10.98 -25.38
C SER A 195 20.04 12.10 -25.61
N ARG A 196 20.19 13.07 -24.69
CA ARG A 196 21.24 14.10 -24.76
C ARG A 196 22.60 13.61 -24.25
N LYS A 197 22.61 12.56 -23.41
CA LYS A 197 23.82 11.97 -22.81
C LYS A 197 24.28 10.74 -23.60
N SER A 198 24.74 10.93 -24.84
CA SER A 198 25.71 10.03 -25.46
C SER A 198 26.49 10.71 -26.59
N PRO A 199 27.81 10.46 -26.76
CA PRO A 199 28.82 9.98 -25.81
C PRO A 199 30.01 10.96 -25.64
N ILE A 200 30.72 10.80 -24.51
CA ILE A 200 32.17 10.95 -24.26
C ILE A 200 32.38 11.60 -22.88
N SER A 201 32.54 10.75 -21.86
CA SER A 201 33.72 10.74 -20.98
C SER A 201 33.50 9.77 -19.81
N PHE A 202 34.61 9.20 -19.38
CA PHE A 202 34.80 8.13 -18.42
C PHE A 202 34.47 8.51 -16.97
N ASP A 203 34.11 7.46 -16.21
CA ASP A 203 34.15 7.27 -14.75
C ASP A 203 34.02 8.47 -13.81
N GLU A 204 32.95 8.47 -13.00
CA GLU A 204 33.11 8.44 -11.54
C GLU A 204 31.82 7.93 -10.85
N SER A 205 32.02 6.94 -9.97
CA SER A 205 30.99 6.19 -9.25
C SER A 205 30.64 6.89 -7.94
N SER A 206 29.40 7.37 -7.79
CA SER A 206 28.84 7.77 -6.50
C SER A 206 27.35 7.45 -6.40
N CYS A 207 27.01 6.56 -5.47
CA CYS A 207 25.65 6.14 -5.12
C CYS A 207 25.30 6.74 -3.76
N GLY A 208 24.73 7.95 -3.76
CA GLY A 208 24.19 8.60 -2.56
C GLY A 208 22.68 8.39 -2.48
N SER A 209 22.22 7.66 -1.47
CA SER A 209 20.80 7.58 -1.11
C SER A 209 20.43 8.78 -0.24
N GLU A 210 19.91 9.84 -0.85
CA GLU A 210 19.36 10.99 -0.15
C GLU A 210 18.06 10.60 0.58
N ALA A 211 18.10 10.61 1.91
CA ALA A 211 16.91 10.58 2.74
C ALA A 211 16.20 11.93 2.60
N SER A 212 15.24 12.04 1.68
CA SER A 212 14.37 13.22 1.61
C SER A 212 13.52 13.28 2.87
N ASN A 213 13.61 14.37 3.63
CA ASN A 213 12.71 14.64 4.76
C ASN A 213 11.26 14.69 4.25
N PHE A 214 10.43 13.73 4.67
CA PHE A 214 9.05 13.55 4.22
C PHE A 214 8.02 14.31 5.08
N ASP A 215 8.47 15.06 6.08
CA ASP A 215 7.63 15.63 7.15
C ASP A 215 6.65 16.73 6.70
N ASP A 216 6.72 17.19 5.44
CA ASP A 216 5.89 18.28 4.91
C ASP A 216 5.12 17.90 3.63
N LEU A 217 4.75 16.62 3.49
CA LEU A 217 3.85 16.21 2.42
C LEU A 217 2.42 16.63 2.77
N ASP A 218 1.91 17.63 2.04
CA ASP A 218 0.50 17.98 2.04
C ASP A 218 -0.32 16.86 1.37
N LEU A 219 -0.92 15.99 2.20
CA LEU A 219 -1.73 14.88 1.74
C LEU A 219 -3.18 15.33 1.55
N PRO A 220 -3.87 14.84 0.52
CA PRO A 220 -5.21 15.32 0.20
C PRO A 220 -6.25 14.82 1.22
N ARG A 221 -7.45 15.42 1.19
CA ARG A 221 -8.69 14.82 1.75
C ARG A 221 -8.62 14.38 3.22
N GLY A 222 -7.88 15.11 4.04
CA GLY A 222 -7.77 14.85 5.47
C GLY A 222 -6.82 13.73 5.86
N TRP A 223 -6.01 13.25 4.91
CA TRP A 223 -4.82 12.47 5.22
C TRP A 223 -3.73 13.39 5.76
N SER A 224 -2.90 12.92 6.69
CA SER A 224 -1.73 13.67 7.20
C SER A 224 -0.70 12.74 7.86
N ASN A 225 0.49 13.26 8.18
CA ASN A 225 1.51 12.57 8.98
C ASN A 225 1.94 11.19 8.44
N LEU A 226 2.17 11.09 7.13
CA LEU A 226 2.62 9.84 6.52
C LEU A 226 4.05 9.51 6.95
N THR A 227 4.20 8.47 7.75
CA THR A 227 5.48 8.06 8.34
C THR A 227 5.76 6.59 8.05
N LYS A 228 6.98 6.24 7.62
CA LYS A 228 7.41 4.85 7.46
C LYS A 228 7.84 4.28 8.81
N LEU A 229 7.23 3.17 9.23
CA LEU A 229 7.55 2.49 10.49
C LEU A 229 8.46 1.28 10.28
N TYR A 230 8.13 0.44 9.30
CA TYR A 230 8.88 -0.77 9.01
C TYR A 230 9.13 -0.90 7.51
N GLY A 231 10.21 -1.58 7.16
CA GLY A 231 10.52 -1.93 5.78
C GLY A 231 11.42 -3.15 5.72
N TYR A 232 11.45 -3.76 4.54
CA TYR A 232 12.36 -4.85 4.24
C TYR A 232 13.78 -4.33 4.02
N ASN A 233 14.74 -4.87 4.76
CA ASN A 233 16.16 -4.54 4.63
C ASN A 233 16.90 -5.71 3.98
N LYS A 234 17.41 -5.51 2.76
CA LYS A 234 18.20 -6.51 2.02
C LYS A 234 19.50 -6.92 2.71
N THR A 235 20.01 -6.08 3.61
CA THR A 235 21.27 -6.32 4.31
C THR A 235 21.17 -7.41 5.37
N ASP A 236 19.97 -7.70 5.86
CA ASP A 236 19.74 -8.70 6.90
C ASP A 236 19.76 -10.15 6.35
N ASP A 237 19.86 -10.32 5.03
CA ASP A 237 19.87 -11.63 4.33
C ASP A 237 21.29 -12.18 4.07
N ARG A 238 22.34 -11.57 4.64
CA ARG A 238 23.74 -12.03 4.54
C ARG A 238 24.19 -12.69 5.84
#